data_AF-A0A3A9SHP3-F1
#
_entry.id   AF-A0A3A9SHP3-F1
#
_cell.length_a   1.000
_cell.length_b   1.000
_cell.length_c   1.000
_cell.angle_alpha   90.00
_cell.angle_beta   90.00
_cell.angle_gamma   90.00
#
_symmetry.space_group_name_H-M   'P 1'
#
loop_
_entity.id
_entity.type
_entity.pdbx_description
1 polymer ?
#
loop_
_entity_poly.entity_id
_entity_poly.type
_entity_poly.pdbx_seq_one_letter_code
_entity_poly.pdbx_strand_id
1 'polypeptide(L)'
;MMLLKLLMKVVLFPLFLIMCFIKSWVGVLSKIGCVILGLFYLLMLIIIVMYISMKMWDAVFMGVVFSFAAFLLTFGAVAVGVAIEDITDKLSNILAS
;
A
#
# COMPACT_ATOMS: atom_id res chain seq x y z
N MET A 1 -38.49 12.85 -0.11
CA MET A 1 -37.32 12.73 -1.02
C MET A 1 -36.10 13.51 -0.51
N MET A 2 -36.22 14.81 -0.20
CA MET A 2 -35.10 15.59 0.38
C MET A 2 -34.63 15.11 1.76
N LEU A 3 -35.55 14.76 2.65
CA LEU A 3 -35.21 14.34 4.03
C LEU A 3 -34.40 13.03 4.07
N LEU A 4 -34.69 12.10 3.15
CA LEU A 4 -33.96 10.84 2.99
C LEU A 4 -32.53 11.06 2.48
N LYS A 5 -32.36 11.97 1.50
CA LYS A 5 -31.03 12.41 1.02
C LYS A 5 -30.20 13.06 2.14
N LEU A 6 -30.83 13.87 2.97
CA LEU A 6 -30.17 14.57 4.06
C LEU A 6 -29.72 13.60 5.16
N LEU A 7 -30.57 12.64 5.54
CA LEU A 7 -30.22 11.55 6.45
C LEU A 7 -29.07 10.69 5.91
N MET A 8 -29.11 10.35 4.61
CA MET A 8 -28.06 9.57 3.97
C MET A 8 -26.71 10.31 3.95
N LYS A 9 -26.72 11.64 3.70
CA LYS A 9 -25.51 12.47 3.81
C LYS A 9 -24.96 12.53 5.23
N VAL A 10 -25.82 12.64 6.24
CA VAL A 10 -25.39 12.66 7.66
C VAL A 10 -24.75 11.33 8.07
N VAL A 11 -25.20 10.20 7.53
CA VAL A 11 -24.60 8.88 7.80
C VAL A 11 -23.33 8.63 6.97
N LEU A 12 -23.29 9.09 5.71
CA LEU A 12 -22.13 8.93 4.83
C LEU A 12 -20.96 9.85 5.19
N PHE A 13 -21.23 11.02 5.78
CA PHE A 13 -20.21 12.00 6.16
C PHE A 13 -19.17 11.46 7.18
N PRO A 14 -19.55 10.80 8.30
CA PRO A 14 -18.59 10.20 9.20
C PRO A 14 -17.81 9.04 8.56
N LEU A 15 -18.45 8.25 7.69
CA LEU A 15 -17.78 7.21 6.89
C LEU A 15 -16.72 7.80 5.95
N PHE A 16 -17.02 8.94 5.31
CA PHE A 16 -16.08 9.66 4.47
C PHE A 16 -14.89 10.22 5.27
N LEU A 17 -15.13 10.78 6.46
CA LEU A 17 -14.06 11.26 7.35
C LEU A 17 -13.12 10.14 7.78
N ILE A 18 -13.67 8.97 8.14
CA ILE A 18 -12.88 7.77 8.50
C ILE A 18 -12.05 7.30 7.30
N MET A 19 -12.65 7.22 6.11
CA MET A 19 -11.95 6.85 4.87
C MET A 19 -10.81 7.83 4.54
N CYS A 20 -11.03 9.15 4.65
CA CYS A 20 -10.01 10.17 4.44
C CYS A 20 -8.87 10.08 5.47
N PHE A 21 -9.19 9.79 6.73
CA PHE A 21 -8.19 9.57 7.77
C PHE A 21 -7.34 8.34 7.46
N ILE A 22 -7.97 7.22 7.10
CA ILE A 22 -7.28 6.00 6.67
C ILE A 22 -6.40 6.28 5.46
N LYS A 23 -6.90 6.98 4.44
CA LYS A 23 -6.14 7.39 3.24
C LYS A 23 -4.88 8.19 3.61
N SER A 24 -5.01 9.16 4.51
CA SER A 24 -3.89 9.96 4.98
C SER A 24 -2.82 9.11 5.69
N TRP A 25 -3.26 8.23 6.60
CA TRP A 25 -2.36 7.32 7.31
C TRP A 25 -1.69 6.29 6.40
N VAL A 26 -2.43 5.70 5.47
CA VAL A 26 -1.91 4.76 4.47
C VAL A 26 -0.88 5.45 3.58
N GLY A 27 -1.10 6.71 3.19
CA GLY A 27 -0.13 7.49 2.44
C GLY A 27 1.19 7.72 3.19
N VAL A 28 1.12 8.04 4.49
CA VAL A 28 2.31 8.22 5.34
C VAL A 28 3.05 6.88 5.54
N LEU A 29 2.31 5.83 5.89
CA LEU A 29 2.85 4.47 6.05
C LEU A 29 3.49 3.95 4.76
N SER A 30 2.89 4.21 3.61
CA SER A 30 3.42 3.82 2.30
C SER A 30 4.75 4.50 2.01
N LYS A 31 4.88 5.81 2.29
CA LYS A 31 6.14 6.53 2.10
C LYS A 31 7.26 5.98 2.99
N ILE A 32 6.97 5.76 4.27
CA ILE A 32 7.94 5.20 5.22
C ILE A 32 8.31 3.76 4.82
N GLY A 33 7.31 2.96 4.47
CA GLY A 33 7.48 1.59 3.97
C GLY A 33 8.35 1.53 2.72
N CYS A 34 8.14 2.41 1.74
CA CYS A 34 8.97 2.50 0.53
C CYS A 34 10.43 2.80 0.83
N VAL A 35 10.73 3.67 1.79
CA VAL A 35 12.12 3.97 2.20
C VAL A 35 12.76 2.74 2.83
N ILE A 36 12.06 2.08 3.75
CA ILE A 36 12.55 0.87 4.43
C ILE A 36 12.75 -0.27 3.42
N LEU A 37 11.82 -0.47 2.50
CA LEU A 37 11.93 -1.45 1.42
C LEU A 37 13.11 -1.15 0.50
N GLY A 38 13.30 0.11 0.11
CA GLY A 38 14.44 0.53 -0.69
C GLY A 38 15.76 0.15 -0.02
N LEU A 39 15.90 0.44 1.27
CA LEU A 39 17.06 0.05 2.08
C LEU A 39 17.22 -1.48 2.16
N PHE A 40 16.12 -2.20 2.37
CA PHE A 40 16.12 -3.67 2.40
C PHE A 40 16.58 -4.28 1.07
N TYR A 41 16.08 -3.79 -0.06
CA TYR A 41 16.51 -4.25 -1.39
C TYR A 41 17.97 -3.93 -1.67
N LEU A 42 18.44 -2.77 -1.25
CA LEU A 42 19.84 -2.37 -1.42
C LEU A 42 20.77 -3.31 -0.65
N LEU A 43 20.39 -3.69 0.58
CA LEU A 43 21.11 -4.66 1.40
C LEU A 43 21.06 -6.07 0.80
N MET A 44 19.89 -6.53 0.35
CA MET A 44 19.74 -7.83 -0.32
C MET A 44 20.56 -7.91 -1.61
N LEU A 45 20.64 -6.82 -2.37
CA LEU A 45 21.45 -6.75 -3.58
C LEU A 45 22.95 -6.94 -3.27
N ILE A 46 23.46 -6.31 -2.21
CA ILE A 46 24.84 -6.52 -1.75
C ILE A 46 25.08 -7.99 -1.38
N ILE A 47 24.15 -8.60 -0.63
CA ILE A 47 24.24 -10.01 -0.23
C ILE A 47 24.24 -10.94 -1.44
N ILE A 48 23.37 -10.69 -2.43
CA ILE A 48 23.29 -11.48 -3.65
C ILE A 48 24.60 -11.39 -4.44
N VAL A 49 25.16 -10.18 -4.62
CA VAL A 49 26.45 -9.98 -5.32
C VAL A 49 27.60 -10.69 -4.61
N MET A 50 27.60 -10.68 -3.27
CA MET A 50 28.57 -11.43 -2.47
C MET A 50 28.46 -12.94 -2.70
N TYR A 51 27.26 -13.51 -2.65
CA TYR A 51 27.06 -14.96 -2.87
C TYR A 51 27.33 -15.40 -4.31
N ILE A 52 27.11 -14.52 -5.31
CA ILE A 52 27.52 -14.76 -6.69
C ILE A 52 29.05 -14.90 -6.75
N SER A 53 29.78 -14.01 -6.08
CA SER A 53 31.26 -14.06 -6.01
C SER A 53 31.77 -15.35 -5.34
N MET A 54 31.02 -15.88 -4.38
CA MET A 54 31.31 -17.16 -3.71
C MET A 54 30.81 -18.39 -4.48
N LYS A 55 30.21 -18.22 -5.67
CA LYS A 55 29.58 -19.27 -6.50
C LYS A 55 28.51 -20.09 -5.76
N MET A 56 27.89 -19.53 -4.74
CA MET A 56 26.84 -20.19 -3.95
C MET A 56 25.46 -19.93 -4.56
N TRP A 57 25.18 -20.61 -5.68
CA TRP A 57 23.97 -20.40 -6.48
C TRP A 57 22.65 -20.66 -5.72
N ASP A 58 22.63 -21.61 -4.79
CA ASP A 58 21.45 -21.87 -3.95
C ASP A 58 21.08 -20.68 -3.07
N ALA A 59 22.09 -20.03 -2.48
CA ALA A 59 21.89 -18.83 -1.65
C ALA A 59 21.46 -17.62 -2.50
N VAL A 60 21.98 -17.50 -3.71
CA VAL A 60 21.57 -16.48 -4.69
C VAL A 60 20.09 -16.67 -5.05
N PHE A 61 19.69 -17.90 -5.41
CA PHE A 61 18.30 -18.21 -5.76
C PHE A 61 17.34 -17.90 -4.60
N MET A 62 17.67 -18.34 -3.39
CA MET A 62 16.87 -18.02 -2.19
C MET A 62 16.79 -16.51 -1.94
N GLY A 63 17.90 -15.79 -2.08
CA GLY A 63 17.92 -14.32 -1.92
C GLY A 63 17.02 -13.59 -2.92
N VAL A 64 17.00 -14.05 -4.17
CA VAL A 64 16.10 -13.50 -5.21
C VAL A 64 14.65 -13.83 -4.89
N VAL A 65 14.33 -15.06 -4.48
CA VAL A 65 12.97 -15.48 -4.11
C VAL A 65 12.44 -14.66 -2.93
N PHE A 66 13.24 -14.47 -1.88
CA PHE A 66 12.85 -13.64 -0.73
C PHE A 66 12.62 -12.18 -1.12
N SER A 67 13.49 -11.62 -1.97
CA SER A 67 13.31 -10.25 -2.48
C SER A 67 12.01 -10.12 -3.29
N PHE A 68 11.70 -11.12 -4.12
CA PHE A 68 10.46 -11.14 -4.90
C PHE A 68 9.21 -11.32 -4.02
N ALA A 69 9.27 -12.14 -2.98
CA ALA A 69 8.16 -12.29 -2.04
C ALA A 69 7.89 -10.99 -1.27
N ALA A 70 8.94 -10.29 -0.83
CA ALA A 70 8.83 -8.97 -0.21
C ALA A 70 8.18 -7.96 -1.17
N PHE A 71 8.50 -8.03 -2.47
CA PHE A 71 7.90 -7.17 -3.50
C PHE A 71 6.40 -7.44 -3.65
N LEU A 72 5.98 -8.71 -3.73
CA LEU A 72 4.56 -9.05 -3.84
C LEU A 72 3.73 -8.57 -2.65
N LEU A 73 4.24 -8.73 -1.43
CA LEU A 73 3.57 -8.24 -0.23
C LEU A 73 3.34 -6.73 -0.27
N THR A 74 4.33 -5.99 -0.76
CA THR A 74 4.28 -4.53 -0.79
C THR A 74 3.46 -4.00 -1.95
N PHE A 75 3.49 -4.69 -3.10
CA PHE A 75 2.57 -4.44 -4.19
C PHE A 75 1.11 -4.66 -3.77
N GLY A 76 0.83 -5.72 -3.00
CA GLY A 76 -0.49 -5.98 -2.43
C GLY A 76 -0.95 -4.86 -1.48
N ALA A 77 -0.07 -4.39 -0.59
CA ALA A 77 -0.37 -3.27 0.29
C ALA A 77 -0.69 -1.97 -0.48
N VAL A 78 0.05 -1.67 -1.55
CA VAL A 78 -0.21 -0.52 -2.43
C VAL A 78 -1.54 -0.67 -3.16
N ALA A 79 -1.84 -1.86 -3.70
CA ALA A 79 -3.10 -2.13 -4.39
C ALA A 79 -4.32 -1.91 -3.48
N VAL A 80 -4.24 -2.32 -2.21
CA VAL A 80 -5.27 -2.03 -1.20
C VAL A 80 -5.41 -0.52 -0.98
N GLY A 81 -4.31 0.21 -0.90
CA GLY A 81 -4.31 1.67 -0.80
C GLY A 81 -5.07 2.32 -1.96
N VAL A 82 -4.76 1.94 -3.20
CA VAL A 82 -5.44 2.45 -4.42
C VAL A 82 -6.93 2.10 -4.42
N ALA A 83 -7.30 0.90 -3.97
CA ALA A 83 -8.71 0.51 -3.86
C ALA A 83 -9.48 1.37 -2.84
N ILE A 84 -8.85 1.68 -1.70
CA ILE A 84 -9.45 2.58 -0.69
C ILE A 84 -9.60 4.00 -1.25
N GLU A 85 -8.64 4.48 -2.05
CA GLU A 85 -8.76 5.78 -2.72
C GLU A 85 -9.95 5.83 -3.67
N ASP A 86 -10.11 4.83 -4.54
CA ASP A 86 -11.24 4.77 -5.49
C ASP A 86 -12.60 4.69 -4.78
N ILE A 87 -12.69 3.93 -3.67
CA ILE A 87 -13.91 3.89 -2.84
C ILE A 87 -14.19 5.25 -2.21
N THR A 88 -13.15 5.93 -1.69
CA THR A 88 -13.29 7.25 -1.06
C THR A 88 -13.77 8.29 -2.07
N ASP A 89 -13.25 8.27 -3.29
CA ASP A 89 -13.62 9.20 -4.36
C ASP A 89 -15.07 8.95 -4.85
N LYS A 90 -15.49 7.68 -4.96
CA LYS A 90 -16.89 7.33 -5.21
C LYS A 90 -17.82 7.82 -4.10
N LEU A 91 -17.41 7.68 -2.84
CA LEU A 91 -18.18 8.18 -1.69
C LEU A 91 -18.31 9.71 -1.71
N SER A 92 -17.22 10.41 -2.05
CA SER A 92 -17.20 11.88 -2.22
C SER A 92 -18.20 12.34 -3.26
N ASN A 93 -18.23 11.69 -4.43
CA ASN A 93 -19.19 12.00 -5.50
C ASN A 93 -20.65 11.79 -5.07
N ILE A 94 -20.93 10.73 -4.29
CA ILE A 94 -22.28 10.46 -3.76
C ILE A 94 -22.67 11.53 -2.72
N LEU A 95 -21.74 11.99 -1.90
CA LEU A 95 -21.95 13.07 -0.94
C LEU A 95 -22.15 14.44 -1.61
N ALA A 96 -21.50 14.69 -2.75
CA ALA A 96 -21.64 15.91 -3.53
C ALA A 96 -22.98 15.99 -4.31
N SER A 97 -23.54 14.85 -4.74
CA SER A 97 -24.83 14.74 -5.48
C SER A 97 -26.09 14.83 -4.59
#